data_AF-V9VRP5-F1
#
_entry.id   AF-V9VRP5-F1
#
_cell.length_a   1.000
_cell.length_b   1.000
_cell.length_c   1.000
_cell.angle_alpha   90.00
_cell.angle_beta   90.00
_cell.angle_gamma   90.00
#
_symmetry.space_group_name_H-M   'P 1'
#
loop_
_entity.id
_entity.type
_entity.pdbx_description
1 polymer ?
#
loop_
_entity_poly.entity_id
_entity_poly.type
_entity_poly.pdbx_seq_one_letter_code
_entity_poly.pdbx_strand_id
1 'polypeptide(L)'
;MSSSGWHITRKDGGLTLSRRLPARFDVAAETLLPQADPQRLAHQIRQDLWRRLQRLRGFSPVVEITPEGQGLRVRAGGQVLGRVPSNAAGLIADVLENPANRTRWLRHAAPRRDRTCPQTGPKTNNTPGIAAKFDMKSESVS
;
A
#
# COMPACT_ATOMS: atom_id res chain seq x y z
N MET A 1 -11.26 -11.67 23.65
CA MET A 1 -10.47 -10.74 22.79
C MET A 1 -11.12 -10.72 21.42
N SER A 2 -12.03 -9.79 21.17
CA SER A 2 -12.78 -9.73 19.91
C SER A 2 -11.87 -9.22 18.79
N SER A 3 -11.45 -10.12 17.91
CA SER A 3 -10.81 -9.81 16.63
C SER A 3 -11.77 -8.99 15.78
N SER A 4 -11.76 -7.66 15.92
CA SER A 4 -12.69 -6.80 15.20
C SER A 4 -12.50 -6.95 13.68
N GLY A 5 -13.57 -7.32 12.97
CA GLY A 5 -13.63 -7.50 11.51
C GLY A 5 -13.31 -6.23 10.73
N TRP A 6 -12.06 -6.14 10.28
CA TRP A 6 -11.62 -5.18 9.26
C TRP A 6 -11.42 -5.92 7.96
N HIS A 7 -11.91 -5.33 6.88
CA HIS A 7 -11.75 -5.85 5.54
C HIS A 7 -10.57 -5.15 4.88
N ILE A 8 -9.65 -5.94 4.33
CA ILE A 8 -8.53 -5.47 3.52
C ILE A 8 -8.79 -5.94 2.10
N THR A 9 -8.96 -5.00 1.17
CA THR A 9 -9.05 -5.29 -0.26
C THR A 9 -7.82 -4.73 -0.94
N ARG A 10 -7.25 -5.49 -1.89
CA ARG A 10 -6.12 -5.07 -2.70
C ARG A 10 -6.57 -5.03 -4.15
N LYS A 11 -6.37 -3.90 -4.82
CA LYS A 11 -6.76 -3.71 -6.22
C LYS A 11 -5.78 -2.77 -6.89
N ASP A 12 -5.25 -3.16 -8.06
CA ASP A 12 -4.36 -2.34 -8.90
C ASP A 12 -3.16 -1.76 -8.15
N GLY A 13 -2.57 -2.55 -7.24
CA GLY A 13 -1.46 -2.11 -6.38
C GLY A 13 -1.88 -1.21 -5.20
N GLY A 14 -3.15 -0.79 -5.14
CA GLY A 14 -3.76 -0.10 -4.02
C GLY A 14 -4.27 -1.03 -2.92
N LEU A 15 -4.40 -0.47 -1.72
CA LEU A 15 -4.94 -1.12 -0.52
C LEU A 15 -6.09 -0.29 0.05
N THR A 16 -7.25 -0.91 0.20
CA THR A 16 -8.41 -0.33 0.89
C THR A 16 -8.67 -1.10 2.18
N LEU A 17 -8.61 -0.39 3.30
CA LEU A 17 -8.95 -0.88 4.64
C LEU A 17 -10.29 -0.26 5.06
N SER A 18 -11.29 -1.10 5.32
CA SER A 18 -12.62 -0.65 5.76
C SER A 18 -13.16 -1.49 6.91
N ARG A 19 -14.06 -0.90 7.71
CA ARG A 19 -14.80 -1.64 8.74
C ARG A 19 -16.05 -2.33 8.21
N ARG A 20 -16.64 -1.79 7.15
CA ARG A 20 -17.87 -2.29 6.52
C ARG A 20 -17.64 -2.46 5.03
N LEU A 21 -18.34 -3.44 4.45
CA LEU A 21 -18.43 -3.62 3.02
C LEU A 21 -19.85 -3.26 2.54
N PRO A 22 -20.00 -2.64 1.36
CA PRO A 22 -18.92 -2.09 0.54
C PRO A 22 -18.24 -0.88 1.22
N ALA A 23 -16.96 -0.68 0.92
CA ALA A 23 -16.24 0.51 1.37
C ALA A 23 -16.87 1.75 0.72
N ARG A 24 -17.26 2.73 1.54
CA ARG A 24 -17.94 3.95 1.08
C ARG A 24 -17.39 5.16 1.83
N PHE A 25 -17.27 6.26 1.09
CA PHE A 25 -16.79 7.55 1.57
C PHE A 25 -17.94 8.56 1.48
N ASP A 26 -18.65 8.80 2.57
CA ASP A 26 -19.60 9.93 2.65
C ASP A 26 -18.85 11.25 2.87
N VAL A 27 -17.70 11.17 3.53
CA VAL A 27 -16.73 12.25 3.66
C VAL A 27 -15.33 11.67 3.52
N ALA A 28 -14.44 12.39 2.84
CA ALA A 28 -13.04 12.02 2.69
C ALA A 28 -12.16 13.26 2.54
N ALA A 29 -10.90 13.10 2.87
CA ALA A 29 -9.83 14.00 2.46
C ALA A 29 -8.66 13.18 1.91
N GLU A 30 -7.83 13.81 1.11
CA GLU A 30 -6.68 13.19 0.45
C GLU A 30 -5.38 13.87 0.86
N THR A 31 -4.30 13.11 0.89
CA THR A 31 -2.96 13.62 1.10
C THR A 31 -1.93 12.74 0.39
N LEU A 32 -0.74 13.28 0.17
CA LEU A 32 0.40 12.54 -0.37
C LEU A 32 1.40 12.25 0.75
N LEU A 33 1.87 11.01 0.81
CA LEU A 33 2.92 10.60 1.74
C LEU A 33 4.09 9.96 0.99
N PRO A 34 5.31 10.06 1.53
CA PRO A 34 6.44 9.28 1.02
C PRO A 34 6.15 7.78 1.04
N GLN A 35 6.94 7.02 0.26
CA GLN A 35 6.81 5.57 0.20
C GLN A 35 6.97 4.92 1.58
N ALA A 36 6.02 4.04 1.91
CA ALA A 36 5.92 3.32 3.18
C ALA A 36 5.15 2.00 2.99
N ASP A 37 5.11 1.14 4.01
CA ASP A 37 4.25 -0.04 4.01
C ASP A 37 2.76 0.38 4.05
N PRO A 38 1.96 0.11 2.98
CA PRO A 38 0.59 0.61 2.89
C PRO A 38 -0.33 0.03 3.98
N GLN A 39 -0.11 -1.22 4.38
CA GLN A 39 -0.98 -1.87 5.36
C GLN A 39 -0.78 -1.26 6.76
N ARG A 40 0.48 -1.10 7.19
CA ARG A 40 0.83 -0.44 8.46
C ARG A 40 0.35 1.00 8.48
N LEU A 41 0.53 1.72 7.37
CA LEU A 41 0.09 3.09 7.22
C LEU A 41 -1.44 3.20 7.35
N ALA A 42 -2.19 2.36 6.63
CA ALA A 42 -3.65 2.34 6.68
C ALA A 42 -4.17 2.08 8.10
N HIS A 43 -3.56 1.14 8.84
CA HIS A 43 -3.96 0.86 10.22
C HIS A 43 -3.71 2.04 11.17
N GLN A 44 -2.58 2.74 11.04
CA GLN A 44 -2.27 3.91 11.87
C GLN A 44 -3.23 5.07 11.56
N ILE A 45 -3.40 5.44 10.29
CA ILE A 45 -4.30 6.52 9.87
C ILE A 45 -5.72 6.25 10.36
N ARG A 46 -6.21 5.03 10.17
CA ARG A 46 -7.51 4.59 10.68
C ARG A 46 -7.65 4.77 12.20
N GLN A 47 -6.63 4.40 12.98
CA GLN A 47 -6.66 4.56 14.44
C GLN A 47 -6.82 6.04 14.82
N ASP A 48 -6.09 6.94 14.17
CA ASP A 48 -6.14 8.36 14.50
C ASP A 48 -7.42 9.03 14.00
N LEU A 49 -7.89 8.65 12.82
CA LEU A 49 -9.21 9.08 12.33
C LEU A 49 -10.31 8.64 13.29
N TRP A 50 -10.29 7.39 13.75
CA TRP A 50 -11.27 6.93 14.74
C TRP A 50 -11.19 7.75 16.03
N ARG A 51 -9.99 7.98 16.59
CA ARG A 51 -9.82 8.79 17.80
C ARG A 51 -10.41 10.19 17.65
N ARG A 52 -10.21 10.83 16.48
CA ARG A 52 -10.70 12.18 16.20
C ARG A 52 -12.19 12.25 15.91
N LEU A 53 -12.72 11.27 15.17
CA LEU A 53 -14.06 11.32 14.56
C LEU A 53 -15.07 10.36 15.20
N GLN A 54 -14.70 9.59 16.22
CA GLN A 54 -15.61 8.67 16.91
C GLN A 54 -16.87 9.31 17.49
N ARG A 55 -16.87 10.64 17.70
CA ARG A 55 -18.06 11.40 18.15
C ARG A 55 -19.07 11.64 17.01
N LEU A 56 -18.67 11.43 15.76
CA LEU A 56 -19.59 11.48 14.62
C LEU A 56 -20.46 10.23 14.63
N ARG A 57 -21.78 10.45 14.63
CA ARG A 57 -22.76 9.37 14.72
C ARG A 57 -22.59 8.39 13.56
N GLY A 58 -22.39 7.12 13.90
CA GLY A 58 -22.26 6.03 12.93
C GLY A 58 -21.04 6.12 12.04
N PHE A 59 -20.00 6.87 12.43
CA PHE A 59 -18.78 6.96 11.66
C PHE A 59 -18.11 5.60 11.50
N SER A 60 -17.86 5.19 10.26
CA SER A 60 -17.18 3.95 9.92
C SER A 60 -15.99 4.26 9.00
N PRO A 61 -14.75 4.23 9.54
CA PRO A 61 -13.58 4.69 8.80
C PRO A 61 -13.24 3.75 7.64
N VAL A 62 -12.80 4.38 6.55
CA VAL A 62 -12.27 3.76 5.35
C VAL A 62 -10.98 4.49 4.99
N VAL A 63 -9.93 3.74 4.71
CA VAL A 63 -8.64 4.26 4.26
C VAL A 63 -8.26 3.54 2.98
N GLU A 64 -8.02 4.29 1.93
CA GLU A 64 -7.52 3.80 0.64
C GLU A 64 -6.14 4.39 0.40
N ILE A 65 -5.21 3.54 -0.01
CA ILE A 65 -3.83 3.92 -0.30
C ILE A 65 -3.48 3.37 -1.68
N THR A 66 -3.11 4.26 -2.59
CA THR A 66 -2.71 3.91 -3.95
C THR A 66 -1.30 4.42 -4.22
N PRO A 67 -0.46 3.66 -4.94
CA PRO A 67 0.82 4.16 -5.42
C PRO A 67 0.62 5.40 -6.30
N GLU A 68 1.41 6.45 -6.08
CA GLU A 68 1.42 7.64 -6.94
C GLU A 68 2.84 8.20 -7.07
N GLY A 69 3.41 8.11 -8.27
CA GLY A 69 4.79 8.54 -8.53
C GLY A 69 5.78 7.80 -7.62
N GLN A 70 6.54 8.57 -6.83
CA GLN A 70 7.53 8.07 -5.85
C GLN A 70 6.95 7.93 -4.43
N GLY A 71 5.64 8.07 -4.27
CA GLY A 71 4.96 8.09 -2.99
C GLY A 71 3.65 7.33 -3.01
N LEU A 72 2.80 7.69 -2.06
CA LEU A 72 1.50 7.09 -1.83
C LEU A 72 0.45 8.19 -1.75
N ARG A 73 -0.60 8.06 -2.55
CA ARG A 73 -1.84 8.80 -2.34
C ARG A 73 -2.63 8.10 -1.26
N VAL A 74 -3.01 8.85 -0.24
CA VAL A 74 -3.90 8.37 0.82
C VAL A 74 -5.21 9.12 0.71
N ARG A 75 -6.29 8.38 0.49
CA ARG A 75 -7.66 8.86 0.65
C ARG A 75 -8.24 8.28 1.92
N ALA A 76 -8.57 9.13 2.88
CA ALA A 76 -9.03 8.69 4.19
C ALA A 76 -10.33 9.39 4.58
N GLY A 77 -11.23 8.65 5.22
CA GLY A 77 -12.56 9.16 5.55
C GLY A 77 -13.46 8.05 6.03
N GLY A 78 -14.73 8.07 5.63
CA GLY A 78 -15.64 6.97 5.94
C GLY A 78 -17.10 7.29 5.72
N GLN A 79 -17.94 6.33 6.13
CA GLN A 79 -19.40 6.51 6.18
C GLN A 79 -19.78 7.29 7.44
N VAL A 80 -20.86 8.07 7.36
CA VAL A 80 -21.48 8.75 8.51
C VAL A 80 -22.98 8.42 8.51
N LEU A 81 -23.56 8.17 9.67
CA LEU A 81 -25.00 7.95 9.77
C LEU A 81 -25.73 9.30 9.83
N GLY A 82 -26.41 9.64 8.74
CA GLY A 82 -27.20 10.87 8.61
C GLY A 82 -26.43 11.99 7.92
N ARG A 83 -26.68 13.24 8.31
CA ARG A 83 -26.05 14.41 7.69
C ARG A 83 -24.56 14.48 8.04
N VAL A 84 -23.72 14.58 7.02
CA VAL A 84 -22.28 14.87 7.18
C VAL A 84 -22.11 16.30 7.69
N PRO A 85 -21.47 16.53 8.84
CA PRO A 85 -21.15 17.87 9.31
C PRO A 85 -20.20 18.58 8.34
N SER A 86 -20.39 19.88 8.11
CA SER A 86 -19.57 20.66 7.17
C SER A 86 -18.08 20.70 7.55
N ASN A 87 -17.76 20.57 8.85
CA ASN A 87 -16.39 20.54 9.34
C ASN A 87 -15.71 19.16 9.26
N ALA A 88 -16.44 18.09 8.91
CA ALA A 88 -15.90 16.73 8.98
C ALA A 88 -14.69 16.52 8.04
N ALA A 89 -14.74 17.07 6.82
CA ALA A 89 -13.61 17.02 5.89
C ALA A 89 -12.38 17.76 6.44
N GLY A 90 -12.59 18.94 7.05
CA GLY A 90 -11.51 19.68 7.72
C GLY A 90 -10.88 18.91 8.87
N LEU A 91 -11.69 18.25 9.71
CA LEU A 91 -11.17 17.42 10.80
C LEU A 91 -10.36 16.21 10.30
N ILE A 92 -10.72 15.63 9.15
CA ILE A 92 -9.94 14.56 8.51
C ILE A 92 -8.63 15.13 7.98
N ALA A 93 -8.68 16.26 7.26
CA ALA A 93 -7.51 16.94 6.74
C ALA A 93 -6.53 17.30 7.87
N ASP A 94 -7.01 17.85 8.99
CA ASP A 94 -6.17 18.16 10.16
C ASP A 94 -5.41 16.93 10.67
N VAL A 95 -6.05 15.76 10.68
CA VAL A 95 -5.40 14.51 11.11
C VAL A 95 -4.33 14.07 10.12
N LEU A 96 -4.65 14.13 8.81
CA LEU A 96 -3.75 13.75 7.72
C LEU A 96 -2.56 14.70 7.60
N GLU A 97 -2.77 15.99 7.84
CA GLU A 97 -1.78 17.04 7.68
C GLU A 97 -0.89 17.22 8.92
N ASN A 98 -1.31 16.72 10.08
CA ASN A 98 -0.57 16.86 11.33
C ASN A 98 0.86 16.27 11.23
N PRO A 99 1.91 17.09 11.41
CA PRO A 99 3.30 16.64 11.26
C PRO A 99 3.72 15.54 12.24
N ALA A 100 3.21 15.57 13.47
CA ALA A 100 3.52 14.55 14.48
C ALA A 100 2.89 13.19 14.12
N ASN A 101 1.68 13.20 13.57
CA ASN A 101 1.04 12.00 13.05
C ASN A 101 1.85 11.40 11.90
N ARG A 102 2.16 12.22 10.89
CA ARG A 102 2.95 11.80 9.73
C ARG A 102 4.29 11.19 10.12
N THR A 103 5.02 11.85 11.01
CA THR A 103 6.32 11.37 11.50
C THR A 103 6.18 10.01 12.18
N ARG A 104 5.18 9.86 13.06
CA ARG A 104 4.89 8.59 13.74
C ARG A 104 4.52 7.49 12.73
N TRP A 105 3.64 7.80 11.79
CA TRP A 105 3.18 6.86 10.78
C TRP A 105 4.32 6.36 9.92
N LEU A 106 5.14 7.26 9.37
CA LEU A 106 6.29 6.93 8.53
C LEU A 106 7.34 6.13 9.30
N ARG A 107 7.60 6.45 10.57
CA ARG A 107 8.50 5.67 11.42
C ARG A 107 7.99 4.23 11.63
N HIS A 108 6.68 4.06 11.83
CA HIS A 108 6.07 2.75 12.08
C HIS A 108 5.90 1.91 10.81
N ALA A 109 5.56 2.59 9.71
CA ALA A 109 5.35 2.03 8.38
C ALA A 109 6.63 2.08 7.53
N ALA A 110 7.79 2.36 8.14
CA ALA A 110 9.06 2.30 7.44
C ALA A 110 9.12 0.96 6.70
N PRO A 111 9.33 0.97 5.38
CA PRO A 111 9.37 -0.27 4.62
C PRO A 111 10.44 -1.13 5.26
N ARG A 112 10.12 -2.42 5.45
CA ARG A 112 11.20 -3.36 5.70
C ARG A 112 12.13 -3.18 4.50
N ARG A 113 13.43 -2.99 4.73
CA ARG A 113 14.42 -3.22 3.69
C ARG A 113 14.33 -4.72 3.37
N ASP A 114 13.33 -5.13 2.61
CA ASP A 114 13.26 -6.49 2.14
C ASP A 114 14.26 -6.60 1.00
N ARG A 115 15.31 -7.33 1.36
CA ARG A 115 16.27 -8.01 0.50
C ARG A 115 15.70 -8.13 -0.92
N THR A 116 16.21 -7.30 -1.84
CA THR A 116 16.07 -7.54 -3.26
C THR A 116 16.41 -9.01 -3.50
N CYS A 117 15.43 -9.82 -3.84
CA CYS A 117 15.68 -10.85 -4.84
C CYS A 117 15.73 -10.05 -6.14
N PRO A 118 16.92 -9.81 -6.74
CA PRO A 118 16.95 -9.18 -8.04
C PRO A 118 16.15 -10.06 -8.99
N GLN A 119 15.16 -9.49 -9.66
CA GLN A 119 14.59 -10.10 -10.85
C GLN A 119 15.75 -10.37 -11.81
N THR A 120 15.99 -11.65 -12.02
CA THR A 120 16.39 -12.30 -13.27
C THR A 120 17.21 -11.40 -14.21
N GLY A 121 18.52 -11.65 -14.22
CA GLY A 121 19.40 -11.20 -15.29
C GLY A 121 18.88 -11.60 -16.68
N PRO A 122 19.42 -11.01 -17.75
CA PRO A 122 18.94 -11.25 -19.11
C PRO A 122 18.94 -12.76 -19.40
N LYS A 123 17.79 -13.31 -19.79
CA LYS A 123 17.73 -14.66 -20.38
C LYS A 123 18.58 -14.64 -21.64
N THR A 124 19.82 -15.09 -21.55
CA THR A 124 20.59 -15.53 -22.70
C THR A 124 20.00 -16.85 -23.14
N ASN A 125 19.12 -16.78 -24.12
CA ASN A 125 18.72 -17.89 -24.97
C ASN A 125 19.89 -18.30 -25.86
N ASN A 126 20.95 -18.87 -25.26
CA ASN A 126 21.95 -19.61 -26.01
C ASN A 126 21.48 -21.06 -26.14
N THR A 127 20.85 -21.33 -27.28
CA THR A 127 20.64 -22.67 -27.83
C THR A 127 21.98 -23.14 -28.43
N PRO A 128 22.64 -24.19 -27.94
CA PRO A 128 23.61 -24.90 -28.76
C PRO A 128 22.84 -25.94 -29.59
N GLY A 129 22.40 -25.50 -30.77
CA GLY A 129 21.92 -26.38 -31.83
C GLY A 129 23.12 -26.98 -32.55
N ILE A 130 23.44 -28.23 -32.21
CA ILE A 130 24.09 -29.26 -33.04
C ILE A 130 23.99 -29.03 -34.56
N ALA A 131 25.13 -29.01 -35.27
CA ALA A 131 25.45 -29.94 -36.38
C ALA A 131 26.68 -29.52 -37.23
N ALA A 132 27.59 -30.50 -37.41
CA ALA A 132 28.59 -30.69 -38.47
C ALA A 132 29.73 -29.63 -38.57
N LYS A 133 31.01 -30.01 -38.68
CA LYS A 133 31.62 -30.91 -39.66
C LYS A 133 32.89 -31.62 -39.12
N PHE A 134 33.17 -32.82 -39.64
CA PHE A 134 34.47 -33.39 -40.10
C PHE A 134 35.75 -32.84 -39.43
N ASP A 135 36.75 -33.62 -39.00
CA ASP A 135 37.36 -34.77 -39.68
C ASP A 135 38.25 -35.57 -38.70
N MET A 136 38.63 -36.77 -39.13
CA MET A 136 39.26 -37.85 -38.38
C MET A 136 40.66 -38.11 -38.97
N LYS A 137 41.75 -37.86 -38.24
CA LYS A 137 43.05 -38.56 -38.40
C LYS A 137 44.00 -38.18 -37.24
N SER A 138 44.11 -38.99 -36.19
CA SER A 138 45.16 -40.00 -35.97
C SER A 138 46.49 -39.44 -35.42
N GLU A 139 46.77 -39.83 -34.17
CA GLU A 139 48.03 -40.39 -33.62
C GLU A 139 49.37 -39.73 -34.00
N SER A 140 50.09 -39.12 -33.05
CA SER A 140 50.98 -39.73 -32.05
C SER A 140 52.44 -39.81 -32.51
N VAL A 141 53.26 -38.99 -31.86
CA VAL A 141 54.57 -39.30 -31.24
C VAL A 141 55.64 -40.06 -32.05
N SER A 142 56.80 -39.37 -32.13
CA SER A 142 58.19 -39.81 -32.39
C SER A 142 58.65 -39.99 -33.83
#